data_AF-V6EXK2-F1
#
_entry.id   AF-V6EXK2-F1
#
_cell.length_a   1.000
_cell.length_b   1.000
_cell.length_c   1.000
_cell.angle_alpha   90.00
_cell.angle_beta   90.00
_cell.angle_gamma   90.00
#
_symmetry.space_group_name_H-M   'P 1'
#
loop_
_entity.id
_entity.type
_entity.pdbx_description
1 polymer ?
#
loop_
_entity_poly.entity_id
_entity_poly.type
_entity_poly.pdbx_seq_one_letter_code
_entity_poly.pdbx_strand_id
1 'polypeptide(L)'
;MMPLTLPILSERSFLAWIDQAQPGDRISYHEGLLAVDRAPGPSALHGSARSELDRIADHAMAQAKDGCLLLVQRRIAEDRIAYIAIKASGDKPRRN
;
A
#
# COMPACT_ATOMS: atom_id res chain seq x y z
N MET A 1 -11.98 -18.20 -13.10
CA MET A 1 -11.63 -17.34 -11.95
C MET A 1 -10.12 -17.45 -11.78
N MET A 2 -9.36 -16.47 -12.25
CA MET A 2 -7.90 -16.49 -12.11
C MET A 2 -7.54 -15.98 -10.72
N PRO A 3 -6.75 -16.71 -9.91
CA PRO A 3 -6.23 -16.16 -8.68
C PRO A 3 -5.24 -15.06 -9.05
N LEU A 4 -5.38 -13.87 -8.47
CA LEU A 4 -4.30 -12.90 -8.45
C LEU A 4 -3.26 -13.45 -7.47
N THR A 5 -2.39 -14.35 -7.93
CA THR A 5 -1.16 -14.77 -7.24
C THR A 5 -0.12 -13.64 -7.30
N LEU A 6 -0.53 -12.43 -6.94
CA LEU A 6 0.44 -11.45 -6.51
C LEU A 6 0.89 -11.91 -5.12
N PRO A 7 2.20 -12.11 -4.87
CA PRO A 7 2.67 -12.38 -3.52
C PRO A 7 2.11 -11.28 -2.61
N ILE A 8 1.56 -11.68 -1.46
CA ILE A 8 1.16 -10.72 -0.42
C ILE A 8 2.36 -9.79 -0.23
N LEU A 9 2.16 -8.51 -0.54
CA LEU A 9 3.23 -7.54 -0.49
C LEU A 9 3.66 -7.44 0.97
N SER A 10 4.90 -7.83 1.27
CA SER A 10 5.44 -7.68 2.62
C SER A 10 5.76 -6.21 2.90
N GLU A 11 5.76 -5.82 4.17
CA GLU A 11 6.20 -4.48 4.59
C GLU A 11 7.60 -4.16 4.03
N ARG A 12 8.51 -5.12 4.15
CA ARG A 12 9.87 -5.02 3.64
C ARG A 12 9.91 -4.82 2.12
N SER A 13 9.07 -5.55 1.37
CA SER A 13 8.98 -5.42 -0.09
C SER A 13 8.42 -4.06 -0.50
N PHE A 14 7.46 -3.53 0.25
CA PHE A 14 6.90 -2.21 0.01
C PHE A 14 7.93 -1.10 0.26
N LEU A 15 8.67 -1.16 1.37
CA LEU A 15 9.74 -0.20 1.66
C LEU A 15 10.85 -0.27 0.60
N ALA A 16 11.29 -1.48 0.24
CA ALA A 16 12.28 -1.66 -0.81
C ALA A 16 11.81 -1.12 -2.17
N TRP A 17 10.51 -1.22 -2.48
CA TRP A 17 9.93 -0.60 -3.67
C TRP A 17 9.98 0.92 -3.58
N ILE A 18 9.64 1.52 -2.44
CA ILE A 18 9.69 2.99 -2.26
C ILE A 18 11.10 3.52 -2.54
N ASP A 19 12.15 2.81 -2.10
CA ASP A 19 13.55 3.22 -2.27
C ASP A 19 14.02 3.13 -3.72
N GLN A 20 13.51 2.15 -4.48
CA GLN A 20 13.95 1.85 -5.85
C GLN A 20 13.06 2.47 -6.93
N ALA A 21 11.82 2.81 -6.61
CA ALA A 21 10.84 3.35 -7.55
C ALA A 21 11.24 4.74 -8.06
N GLN A 22 11.03 4.94 -9.36
CA GLN A 22 11.17 6.24 -10.01
C GLN A 22 9.86 7.02 -9.95
N PRO A 23 9.89 8.37 -10.00
CA PRO A 23 8.67 9.17 -10.08
C PRO A 23 7.75 8.70 -11.21
N GLY A 24 6.49 8.44 -10.89
CA GLY A 24 5.48 7.88 -11.81
C GLY A 24 5.28 6.36 -11.70
N ASP A 25 6.24 5.63 -11.11
CA ASP A 25 6.06 4.20 -10.83
C ASP A 25 4.92 3.99 -9.84
N ARG A 26 4.20 2.88 -10.02
CA ARG A 26 3.02 2.55 -9.21
C ARG A 26 3.06 1.13 -8.69
N ILE A 27 2.55 0.92 -7.48
CA ILE A 27 2.31 -0.39 -6.90
C ILE A 27 0.94 -0.43 -6.22
N SER A 28 0.19 -1.51 -6.44
CA SER A 28 -1.01 -1.79 -5.66
C SER A 28 -0.57 -2.55 -4.41
N TYR A 29 -0.75 -1.95 -3.24
CA TYR A 29 -0.33 -2.56 -1.98
C TYR A 29 -1.46 -3.33 -1.28
N HIS A 30 -2.71 -3.11 -1.68
CA HIS A 30 -3.87 -3.83 -1.15
C HIS A 30 -5.05 -3.79 -2.14
N GLU A 31 -5.85 -4.85 -2.19
CA GLU A 31 -7.14 -4.91 -2.86
C GLU A 31 -8.17 -5.45 -1.86
N GLY A 32 -9.21 -4.67 -1.56
CA GLY A 32 -10.17 -4.99 -0.50
C GLY A 32 -10.79 -3.74 0.10
N LEU A 33 -11.19 -3.83 1.36
CA LEU A 33 -11.72 -2.70 2.12
C LEU A 33 -10.70 -2.35 3.20
N LEU A 34 -9.74 -1.47 2.87
CA LEU A 34 -8.57 -1.23 3.72
C LEU A 34 -8.97 -0.98 5.17
N ALA A 35 -9.92 -0.08 5.45
CA ALA A 35 -10.33 0.23 6.82
C ALA A 35 -10.86 -0.99 7.61
N VAL A 36 -11.55 -1.92 6.94
CA VAL A 36 -12.04 -3.17 7.54
C VAL A 36 -10.87 -4.14 7.72
N ASP A 37 -9.99 -4.21 6.73
CA ASP A 37 -8.93 -5.21 6.65
C ASP A 37 -7.74 -4.94 7.61
N ARG A 38 -7.55 -3.68 8.06
CA ARG A 38 -6.64 -3.33 9.18
C ARG A 38 -7.28 -3.44 10.57
N ALA A 39 -8.61 -3.37 10.70
CA ALA A 39 -9.26 -3.32 12.00
C ALA A 39 -9.24 -4.68 12.73
N PRO A 40 -9.11 -4.70 14.08
CA PRO A 40 -9.40 -5.89 14.87
C PRO A 40 -10.89 -6.23 14.76
N GLY A 41 -11.25 -7.10 13.83
CA GLY A 41 -12.65 -7.39 13.51
C GLY A 41 -12.84 -8.52 12.47
N PRO A 42 -14.02 -8.60 11.81
CA PRO A 42 -14.44 -9.72 10.97
C PRO A 42 -13.73 -9.79 9.60
N SER A 43 -12.59 -9.13 9.42
CA SER A 43 -11.81 -9.26 8.18
C SER A 43 -11.37 -10.71 7.99
N ALA A 44 -11.45 -11.17 6.74
CA ALA A 44 -10.96 -12.48 6.32
C ALA A 44 -9.43 -12.61 6.41
N LEU A 45 -8.70 -11.52 6.67
CA LEU A 45 -7.26 -11.56 6.87
C LEU A 45 -6.89 -12.15 8.23
N HIS A 46 -6.00 -13.15 8.18
CA HIS A 46 -5.32 -13.67 9.36
C HIS A 46 -4.53 -12.57 10.07
N GLY A 47 -4.34 -12.71 11.39
CA GLY A 47 -3.72 -11.69 12.23
C GLY A 47 -2.36 -11.19 11.73
N SER A 48 -1.51 -12.07 11.20
CA SER A 48 -0.20 -11.67 10.65
C SER A 48 -0.32 -10.80 9.39
N ALA A 49 -1.19 -11.19 8.45
CA ALA A 49 -1.45 -10.43 7.23
C ALA A 49 -2.09 -9.06 7.54
N ARG A 50 -2.98 -9.01 8.55
CA ARG A 50 -3.54 -7.75 9.05
C ARG A 50 -2.48 -6.83 9.62
N SER A 51 -1.61 -7.34 10.50
CA SER A 51 -0.53 -6.54 11.07
C SER A 51 0.44 -6.03 10.00
N GLU A 52 0.70 -6.82 8.98
CA GLU A 52 1.56 -6.42 7.86
C GLU A 52 0.89 -5.34 6.99
N LEU A 53 -0.39 -5.51 6.65
CA LEU A 53 -1.17 -4.50 5.94
C LEU A 53 -1.25 -3.18 6.72
N ASP A 54 -1.42 -3.25 8.03
CA ASP A 54 -1.52 -2.06 8.87
C ASP A 54 -0.24 -1.22 8.82
N ARG A 55 0.93 -1.86 8.96
CA ARG A 55 2.24 -1.20 8.83
C ARG A 55 2.47 -0.64 7.44
N ILE A 56 2.14 -1.39 6.38
CA ILE A 56 2.27 -0.91 5.00
C ILE A 56 1.45 0.36 4.79
N ALA A 57 0.19 0.36 5.24
CA ALA A 57 -0.71 1.48 5.05
C ALA A 57 -0.29 2.70 5.91
N ASP A 58 0.31 2.49 7.09
CA ASP A 58 0.90 3.56 7.90
C ASP A 58 2.15 4.16 7.24
N HIS A 59 3.04 3.32 6.70
CA HIS A 59 4.19 3.78 5.93
C HIS A 59 3.77 4.54 4.66
N ALA A 60 2.77 4.03 3.94
CA ALA A 60 2.23 4.69 2.76
C ALA A 60 1.69 6.08 3.10
N MET A 61 0.93 6.20 4.19
CA MET A 61 0.39 7.47 4.67
C MET A 61 1.50 8.43 5.12
N ALA A 62 2.51 7.96 5.85
CA ALA A 62 3.64 8.79 6.27
C ALA A 62 4.42 9.35 5.07
N GLN A 63 4.73 8.50 4.09
CA GLN A 63 5.43 8.91 2.87
C GLN A 63 4.59 9.85 2.00
N ALA A 64 3.27 9.69 1.99
CA ALA A 64 2.37 10.61 1.31
C ALA A 64 2.35 11.99 1.97
N LYS A 65 2.32 12.05 3.31
CA LYS A 65 2.45 13.30 4.07
C LYS A 65 3.77 14.01 3.80
N ASP A 66 4.85 13.25 3.59
CA ASP A 66 6.17 13.76 3.23
C ASP A 66 6.30 14.14 1.74
N GLY A 67 5.28 13.89 0.92
CA GLY A 67 5.30 14.18 -0.53
C GLY A 67 6.12 13.17 -1.37
N CYS A 68 6.52 12.05 -0.78
CA CYS A 68 7.22 10.97 -1.49
C CYS A 68 6.26 10.12 -2.33
N LEU A 69 5.01 9.96 -1.88
CA LEU A 69 3.99 9.15 -2.54
C LEU A 69 2.71 9.95 -2.79
N LEU A 70 2.02 9.64 -3.88
CA LEU A 70 0.60 9.94 -4.07
C LEU A 70 -0.19 8.65 -3.83
N LEU A 71 -1.24 8.72 -3.01
CA LEU A 71 -2.11 7.59 -2.74
C LEU A 71 -3.40 7.72 -3.54
N VAL A 72 -3.77 6.66 -4.25
CA VAL A 72 -4.97 6.60 -5.08
C VAL A 72 -5.78 5.36 -4.71
N GLN A 73 -7.10 5.52 -4.75
CA GLN A 73 -8.04 4.42 -4.62
C GLN A 73 -8.76 4.23 -5.95
N ARG A 74 -8.81 2.99 -6.44
CA ARG A 74 -9.55 2.63 -7.64
C ARG A 74 -10.60 1.58 -7.29
N ARG A 75 -11.88 1.94 -7.45
CA ARG A 75 -12.97 0.97 -7.33
C ARG A 75 -12.91 -0.03 -8.50
N ILE A 76 -12.83 -1.31 -8.17
CA ILE A 76 -12.81 -2.44 -9.12
C ILE A 76 -14.18 -3.13 -9.15
N ALA A 77 -14.79 -3.32 -7.99
CA ALA A 77 -16.15 -3.84 -7.81
C ALA A 77 -16.81 -3.19 -6.59
N GLU A 78 -17.96 -3.70 -6.16
CA GLU A 78 -18.72 -3.11 -5.05
C GLU A 78 -17.96 -3.13 -3.73
N ASP A 79 -17.28 -4.23 -3.43
CA ASP A 79 -16.52 -4.53 -2.22
C ASP A 79 -15.01 -4.60 -2.47
N ARG A 80 -14.56 -4.15 -3.64
CA ARG A 80 -13.20 -4.37 -4.12
C ARG A 80 -12.58 -3.07 -4.60
N ILE A 81 -11.70 -2.53 -3.77
CA ILE A 81 -11.00 -1.28 -4.04
C ILE A 81 -9.51 -1.57 -4.05
N ALA A 82 -8.83 -1.21 -5.13
CA ALA A 82 -7.38 -1.25 -5.21
C ALA A 82 -6.79 0.01 -4.59
N TYR A 83 -5.88 -0.17 -3.65
CA TYR A 83 -5.13 0.90 -2.99
C TYR A 83 -3.73 0.95 -3.60
N ILE A 84 -3.45 2.07 -4.27
CA ILE A 84 -2.30 2.23 -5.15
C ILE A 84 -1.42 3.35 -4.60
N ALA A 85 -0.14 3.06 -4.42
CA ALA A 85 0.89 4.06 -4.19
C ALA A 85 1.57 4.41 -5.51
N ILE A 86 1.74 5.70 -5.78
CA ILE A 86 2.48 6.23 -6.93
C ILE A 86 3.66 7.02 -6.39
N LYS A 87 4.87 6.74 -6.86
CA LYS A 87 6.06 7.49 -6.47
C LYS A 87 5.97 8.91 -7.04
N ALA A 88 6.03 9.92 -6.18
CA ALA A 88 5.82 11.31 -6.57
C ALA A 88 7.15 12.06 -6.78
N SER A 89 8.13 11.81 -5.91
CA SER A 89 9.43 12.44 -5.91
C SER A 89 10.53 11.42 -5.66
N GLY A 90 11.69 11.62 -6.30
CA GLY A 90 12.88 10.77 -6.11
C GLY A 90 13.72 11.33 -4.97
N ASP A 91 13.90 10.49 -3.94
CA ASP A 91 14.57 10.74 -2.65
C ASP A 91 14.18 12.05 -1.92
N LYS A 92 14.13 12.01 -0.58
CA LYS A 92 13.75 13.19 0.19
C LYS A 92 14.79 14.29 -0.08
N PRO A 93 14.42 15.51 -0.51
CA PRO A 93 15.39 16.59 -0.49
C PRO A 93 15.84 16.73 0.96
N ARG A 94 17.15 16.54 1.20
CA ARG A 94 17.75 16.73 2.52
C ARG A 94 17.31 18.11 3.00
N ARG A 95 16.44 18.18 4.02
CA ARG A 95 16.13 19.45 4.68
C ARG A 95 17.45 19.97 5.24
N ASN A 96 17.96 21.03 4.62
CA ASN A 96 19.07 21.82 5.11
C ASN A 96 18.70 22.49 6.43
#